data_AF-A0A3M1AV36-F1
#
_entry.id   AF-A0A3M1AV36-F1
#
_cell.length_a   1.000
_cell.length_b   1.000
_cell.length_c   1.000
_cell.angle_alpha   90.00
_cell.angle_beta   90.00
_cell.angle_gamma   90.00
#
_symmetry.space_group_name_H-M   'P 1'
#
loop_
_entity.id
_entity.type
_entity.pdbx_description
1 polymer ?
#
loop_
_entity_poly.entity_id
_entity_poly.type
_entity_poly.pdbx_seq_one_letter_code
_entity_poly.pdbx_strand_id
1 'polypeptide(L)'
;MPGLETIPELQFRVETMGWGAQFLIPWLVSVEMTGREVYAADGIIGPLFLVFAPFGWFVVRRRPMLLKFLGFVTLGYFVVAWFIGGVRLRYYLPMLPFCAILAARGWRFFLRVKGIRLLAIVVGGGLIAYNFVVSTTYLRQADPWPFLLGVQDREDYLLQHLPDYRYMKFMNERLPPDATVMLIHSNRGYYLDRDYRYDAKFGGYTLKRILRESRSAAEMTRHFRELGISHLYIDLRGLQIDLGADPLGKDREKMLILQRFLFRELEILLQDGRAMIAALPPKEEKRHGTAG
;
A
#
# COMPACT_ATOMS: atom_id res chain seq x y z
N MET A 1 -6.50 -23.09 -10.48
CA MET A 1 -6.89 -21.66 -10.47
C MET A 1 -5.63 -20.83 -10.71
N PRO A 2 -5.40 -20.29 -11.92
CA PRO A 2 -4.19 -19.56 -12.23
C PRO A 2 -4.38 -18.08 -11.83
N GLY A 3 -3.50 -17.55 -10.98
CA GLY A 3 -3.53 -16.13 -10.59
C GLY A 3 -3.03 -15.78 -9.19
N LEU A 4 -2.59 -16.76 -8.39
CA LEU A 4 -2.20 -16.56 -6.99
C LEU A 4 -0.68 -16.55 -6.73
N GLU A 5 0.16 -16.77 -7.74
CA GLU A 5 1.61 -17.01 -7.52
C GLU A 5 2.52 -15.78 -7.72
N THR A 6 2.08 -14.71 -8.39
CA THR A 6 3.03 -13.70 -8.91
C THR A 6 3.05 -12.35 -8.20
N ILE A 7 2.22 -12.13 -7.18
CA ILE A 7 1.91 -10.76 -6.71
C ILE A 7 2.57 -10.36 -5.37
N PRO A 8 2.80 -11.27 -4.40
CA PRO A 8 3.65 -10.95 -3.24
C PRO A 8 5.14 -10.88 -3.59
N GLU A 9 5.57 -11.56 -4.67
CA GLU A 9 6.99 -11.79 -4.96
C GLU A 9 7.77 -10.55 -5.37
N LEU A 10 7.17 -9.53 -5.98
CA LEU A 10 7.91 -8.38 -6.53
C LEU A 10 8.28 -7.35 -5.46
N GLN A 11 7.35 -7.04 -4.55
CA GLN A 11 7.61 -6.14 -3.43
C GLN A 11 8.50 -6.82 -2.39
N PHE A 12 8.24 -8.11 -2.13
CA PHE A 12 9.13 -8.95 -1.33
C PHE A 12 10.50 -9.07 -2.01
N ARG A 13 10.60 -9.28 -3.33
CA ARG A 13 11.87 -9.28 -4.08
C ARG A 13 12.65 -8.01 -3.83
N VAL A 14 12.06 -6.82 -3.95
CA VAL A 14 12.82 -5.57 -3.79
C VAL A 14 13.31 -5.36 -2.36
N GLU A 15 12.52 -5.74 -1.36
CA GLU A 15 12.93 -5.69 0.06
C GLU A 15 13.92 -6.80 0.45
N THR A 16 13.91 -7.95 -0.24
CA THR A 16 14.83 -9.09 -0.03
C THR A 16 15.92 -9.21 -1.10
N MET A 17 16.06 -8.22 -1.99
CA MET A 17 17.00 -8.23 -3.10
C MET A 17 18.40 -8.03 -2.53
N GLY A 18 19.31 -8.96 -2.82
CA GLY A 18 20.73 -8.77 -2.50
C GLY A 18 21.25 -7.46 -3.11
N TRP A 19 22.28 -6.86 -2.50
CA TRP A 19 22.82 -5.54 -2.88
C TRP A 19 22.97 -5.32 -4.41
N GLY A 20 23.37 -6.36 -5.16
CA GLY A 20 23.51 -6.30 -6.62
C GLY A 20 22.22 -6.04 -7.40
N ALA A 21 21.07 -6.50 -6.91
CA ALA A 21 19.80 -6.32 -7.59
C ALA A 21 19.18 -4.94 -7.38
N GLN A 22 19.67 -4.19 -6.39
CA GLN A 22 19.22 -2.81 -6.16
C GLN A 22 19.66 -1.86 -7.29
N PHE A 23 20.72 -2.20 -8.04
CA PHE A 23 21.11 -1.46 -9.25
C PHE A 23 20.06 -1.53 -10.37
N LEU A 24 19.11 -2.47 -10.31
CA LEU A 24 17.99 -2.56 -11.23
C LEU A 24 16.81 -1.66 -10.85
N ILE A 25 16.84 -0.97 -9.70
CA ILE A 25 15.75 -0.10 -9.24
C ILE A 25 15.33 0.94 -10.30
N PRO A 26 16.24 1.66 -11.00
CA PRO A 26 15.83 2.58 -12.06
C PRO A 26 15.00 1.90 -13.16
N TRP A 27 15.34 0.67 -13.53
CA TRP A 27 14.59 -0.13 -14.50
C TRP A 27 13.24 -0.57 -13.93
N LEU A 28 13.24 -1.15 -12.72
CA LEU A 28 12.05 -1.66 -12.05
C LEU A 28 10.97 -0.57 -11.93
N VAL A 29 11.36 0.61 -11.45
CA VAL A 29 10.48 1.77 -11.24
C VAL A 29 9.95 2.33 -12.58
N SER A 30 10.70 2.15 -13.67
CA SER A 30 10.34 2.67 -14.99
C SER A 30 9.49 1.71 -15.82
N VAL A 31 9.61 0.40 -15.62
CA VAL A 31 9.09 -0.63 -16.55
C VAL A 31 8.27 -1.72 -15.87
N GLU A 32 8.64 -2.20 -14.67
CA GLU A 32 8.16 -3.49 -14.13
C GLU A 32 7.26 -3.38 -12.90
N MET A 33 7.08 -2.20 -12.30
CA MET A 33 6.23 -1.99 -11.11
C MET A 33 4.72 -2.06 -11.39
N THR A 34 4.25 -3.17 -11.96
CA THR A 34 2.83 -3.43 -12.29
C THR A 34 2.25 -4.60 -11.49
N GLY A 35 2.26 -4.54 -10.16
CA GLY A 35 1.45 -5.44 -9.31
C GLY A 35 -0.02 -5.01 -9.21
N ARG A 36 -0.97 -5.87 -9.56
CA ARG A 36 -2.43 -5.59 -9.50
C ARG A 36 -3.02 -5.48 -8.08
N GLU A 37 -2.23 -5.72 -7.04
CA GLU A 37 -2.68 -5.44 -5.67
C GLU A 37 -2.44 -3.96 -5.34
N VAL A 38 -3.37 -3.35 -4.59
CA VAL A 38 -3.36 -1.94 -4.13
C VAL A 38 -2.07 -1.54 -3.39
N TYR A 39 -1.17 -2.49 -3.15
CA TYR A 39 0.13 -2.29 -2.50
C TYR A 39 1.35 -2.67 -3.36
N ALA A 40 1.18 -3.35 -4.48
CA ALA A 40 2.27 -3.88 -5.32
C ALA A 40 2.50 -3.09 -6.64
N ALA A 41 1.57 -2.23 -7.07
CA ALA A 41 1.83 -1.20 -8.07
C ALA A 41 1.51 0.17 -7.49
N ASP A 42 2.54 0.94 -7.19
CA ASP A 42 2.37 2.41 -7.19
C ASP A 42 2.36 2.96 -8.64
N GLY A 43 2.49 2.08 -9.64
CA GLY A 43 2.49 2.37 -11.07
C GLY A 43 3.90 2.31 -11.69
N ILE A 44 4.02 2.76 -12.93
CA ILE A 44 5.32 2.92 -13.62
C ILE A 44 5.51 4.38 -14.03
N ILE A 45 6.74 4.89 -13.86
CA ILE A 45 7.09 6.26 -14.30
C ILE A 45 7.18 6.31 -15.83
N GLY A 46 7.56 5.19 -16.44
CA GLY A 46 7.77 5.04 -17.87
C GLY A 46 9.25 5.11 -18.28
N PRO A 47 9.65 4.35 -19.32
CA PRO A 47 11.04 4.19 -19.74
C PRO A 47 11.67 5.45 -20.37
N LEU A 48 10.87 6.48 -20.69
CA LEU A 48 11.33 7.69 -21.37
C LEU A 48 12.45 8.40 -20.59
N PHE A 49 12.29 8.50 -19.27
CA PHE A 49 13.27 9.16 -18.40
C PHE A 49 14.55 8.35 -18.29
N LEU A 50 14.44 7.02 -18.20
CA LEU A 50 15.58 6.10 -18.19
C LEU A 50 16.43 6.25 -19.46
N VAL A 51 15.78 6.33 -20.63
CA VAL A 51 16.47 6.38 -21.93
C VAL A 51 17.13 7.73 -22.18
N PHE A 52 16.45 8.86 -21.95
CA PHE A 52 16.97 10.16 -22.38
C PHE A 52 17.57 11.04 -21.28
N ALA A 53 17.14 10.92 -20.01
CA ALA A 53 17.63 11.81 -18.95
C ALA A 53 19.15 11.67 -18.69
N PRO A 54 19.75 10.46 -18.72
CA PRO A 54 21.20 10.31 -18.60
C PRO A 54 21.96 11.04 -19.71
N PHE A 55 21.48 11.07 -20.95
CA PHE A 55 22.15 11.84 -22.02
C PHE A 55 21.98 13.35 -21.82
N GLY A 56 20.80 13.72 -21.31
CA GLY A 56 20.48 15.03 -20.80
C GLY A 56 21.46 15.55 -19.77
N TRP A 57 22.10 14.67 -18.97
CA TRP A 57 23.05 14.95 -17.85
C TRP A 57 24.55 14.59 -18.10
N PHE A 58 24.79 13.45 -18.72
CA PHE A 58 26.01 12.83 -19.27
C PHE A 58 26.72 13.63 -20.37
N VAL A 59 26.05 13.72 -21.52
CA VAL A 59 26.75 13.81 -22.81
C VAL A 59 26.94 15.24 -23.31
N VAL A 60 26.06 16.16 -22.94
CA VAL A 60 26.12 17.55 -23.42
C VAL A 60 27.19 18.39 -22.68
N ARG A 61 28.46 18.32 -23.09
CA ARG A 61 29.62 18.92 -22.40
C ARG A 61 29.48 20.40 -21.98
N ARG A 62 28.78 21.24 -22.76
CA ARG A 62 28.44 22.64 -22.40
C ARG A 62 27.03 22.69 -21.80
N ARG A 63 26.95 22.68 -20.46
CA ARG A 63 25.70 22.84 -19.70
C ARG A 63 25.71 24.13 -18.89
N PRO A 64 24.62 24.91 -18.88
CA PRO A 64 24.44 25.97 -17.89
C PRO A 64 24.47 25.34 -16.49
N MET A 65 24.93 26.12 -15.49
CA MET A 65 25.03 25.68 -14.11
C MET A 65 23.71 25.10 -13.59
N LEU A 66 22.57 25.68 -13.98
CA LEU A 66 21.23 25.17 -13.68
C LEU A 66 21.02 23.71 -14.10
N LEU A 67 21.42 23.34 -15.33
CA LEU A 67 21.33 21.98 -15.83
C LEU A 67 22.39 21.05 -15.26
N LYS A 68 23.38 21.58 -14.53
CA LYS A 68 24.28 20.82 -13.66
C LYS A 68 23.82 20.82 -12.20
N PHE A 69 22.80 21.57 -11.82
CA PHE A 69 22.23 21.53 -10.48
C PHE A 69 21.05 20.56 -10.47
N LEU A 70 20.17 20.66 -11.48
CA LEU A 70 18.97 19.84 -11.65
C LEU A 70 19.21 18.34 -11.54
N GLY A 71 20.18 17.78 -12.24
CA GLY A 71 20.50 16.36 -12.16
C GLY A 71 21.29 15.95 -10.92
N PHE A 72 21.95 16.86 -10.20
CA PHE A 72 22.53 16.56 -8.87
C PHE A 72 21.39 16.47 -7.87
N VAL A 73 20.43 17.39 -7.94
CA VAL A 73 19.19 17.33 -7.16
C VAL A 73 18.39 16.07 -7.52
N THR A 74 18.24 15.75 -8.80
CA THR A 74 17.51 14.55 -9.26
C THR A 74 18.18 13.28 -8.75
N LEU A 75 19.50 13.14 -8.94
CA LEU A 75 20.25 11.97 -8.50
C LEU A 75 20.30 11.88 -6.97
N GLY A 76 20.56 12.98 -6.29
CA GLY A 76 20.57 13.06 -4.83
C GLY A 76 19.21 12.70 -4.24
N TYR A 77 18.12 13.24 -4.80
CA TYR A 77 16.76 12.91 -4.39
C TYR A 77 16.44 11.43 -4.64
N PHE A 78 16.82 10.89 -5.80
CA PHE A 78 16.63 9.48 -6.11
C PHE A 78 17.33 8.58 -5.08
N VAL A 79 18.58 8.90 -4.73
CA VAL A 79 19.35 8.18 -3.70
C VAL A 79 18.68 8.30 -2.34
N VAL A 80 18.31 9.52 -1.92
CA VAL A 80 17.64 9.74 -0.62
C VAL A 80 16.30 9.00 -0.55
N ALA A 81 15.49 9.08 -1.60
CA ALA A 81 14.20 8.39 -1.67
C ALA A 81 14.36 6.87 -1.59
N TRP A 82 15.39 6.32 -2.26
CA TRP A 82 15.75 4.90 -2.15
C TRP A 82 16.15 4.56 -0.71
N PHE A 83 17.08 5.29 -0.09
CA PHE A 83 17.60 4.95 1.24
C PHE A 83 16.58 5.12 2.37
N ILE A 84 15.71 6.15 2.30
CA ILE A 84 14.80 6.49 3.40
C ILE A 84 13.42 5.86 3.22
N GLY A 85 12.86 5.90 2.01
CA GLY A 85 11.46 5.56 1.77
C GLY A 85 11.20 4.10 1.45
N GLY A 86 12.22 3.36 1.02
CA GLY A 86 12.01 2.15 0.23
C GLY A 86 11.49 2.47 -1.16
N VAL A 87 11.41 1.46 -2.03
CA VAL A 87 11.10 1.68 -3.45
C VAL A 87 9.59 1.80 -3.67
N ARG A 88 9.08 3.04 -3.59
CA ARG A 88 7.67 3.38 -3.87
C ARG A 88 7.59 4.51 -4.89
N LEU A 89 6.75 4.36 -5.92
CA LEU A 89 6.67 5.34 -7.02
C LEU A 89 6.37 6.75 -6.53
N ARG A 90 5.49 6.86 -5.51
CA ARG A 90 5.04 8.14 -4.97
C ARG A 90 6.18 8.98 -4.39
N TYR A 91 7.25 8.33 -3.92
CA TYR A 91 8.43 9.02 -3.42
C TYR A 91 9.34 9.52 -4.54
N TYR A 92 9.11 9.10 -5.78
CA TYR A 92 9.84 9.57 -6.95
C TYR A 92 9.07 10.65 -7.73
N LEU A 93 7.81 10.95 -7.37
CA LEU A 93 7.01 11.99 -8.04
C LEU A 93 7.69 13.36 -8.07
N PRO A 94 8.31 13.85 -6.98
CA PRO A 94 8.93 15.19 -6.99
C PRO A 94 10.14 15.32 -7.93
N MET A 95 10.80 14.22 -8.31
CA MET A 95 11.93 14.28 -9.24
C MET A 95 11.51 14.29 -10.72
N LEU A 96 10.27 13.90 -11.05
CA LEU A 96 9.83 13.74 -12.43
C LEU A 96 9.94 14.99 -13.30
N PRO A 97 9.61 16.21 -12.82
CA PRO A 97 9.77 17.41 -13.62
C PRO A 97 11.23 17.65 -14.04
N PHE A 98 12.19 17.36 -13.16
CA PHE A 98 13.61 17.49 -13.44
C PHE A 98 14.07 16.43 -14.45
N CYS A 99 13.62 15.19 -14.27
CA CYS A 99 13.82 14.11 -15.23
C CYS A 99 13.27 14.47 -16.62
N ALA A 100 12.11 15.12 -16.70
CA ALA A 100 11.50 15.54 -17.96
C ALA A 100 12.36 16.57 -18.71
N ILE A 101 12.89 17.57 -18.00
CA ILE A 101 13.79 18.59 -18.58
C ILE A 101 15.07 17.93 -19.11
N LEU A 102 15.67 17.04 -18.31
CA LEU A 102 16.87 16.30 -18.71
C LEU A 102 16.59 15.39 -19.91
N ALA A 103 15.49 14.64 -19.88
CA ALA A 103 15.07 13.76 -20.96
C ALA A 103 14.82 14.53 -22.27
N ALA A 104 14.10 15.66 -22.22
CA ALA A 104 13.87 16.50 -23.40
C ALA A 104 15.20 16.99 -24.01
N ARG A 105 16.16 17.40 -23.16
CA ARG A 105 17.49 17.79 -23.61
C ARG A 105 18.27 16.63 -24.23
N GLY A 106 18.24 15.45 -23.60
CA GLY A 106 18.88 14.24 -24.09
C GLY A 106 18.31 13.80 -25.44
N TRP A 107 17.00 13.83 -25.59
CA TRP A 107 16.34 13.53 -26.85
C TRP A 107 16.70 14.54 -27.95
N ARG A 108 16.71 15.84 -27.63
CA ARG A 108 17.13 16.90 -28.57
C ARG A 108 18.58 16.73 -29.04
N PHE A 109 19.47 16.18 -28.20
CA PHE A 109 20.83 15.86 -28.62
C PHE A 109 20.81 14.81 -29.74
N PHE A 110 20.09 13.71 -29.57
CA PHE A 110 20.00 12.65 -30.59
C PHE A 110 19.32 13.11 -31.88
N LEU A 111 18.31 13.99 -31.79
CA LEU A 111 17.65 14.58 -32.96
C LEU A 111 18.59 15.42 -33.85
N ARG A 112 19.73 15.89 -33.31
CA ARG A 112 20.72 16.67 -34.06
C ARG A 112 21.78 15.80 -34.75
N VAL A 113 21.87 14.52 -34.41
CA VAL A 113 22.87 13.62 -35.00
C VAL A 113 22.27 12.99 -36.26
N LYS A 114 22.75 13.43 -37.44
CA LYS A 114 22.17 13.04 -38.74
C LYS A 114 21.99 11.52 -38.91
N GLY A 115 22.98 10.72 -38.51
CA GLY A 115 22.95 9.26 -38.68
C GLY A 115 21.93 8.51 -37.82
N ILE A 116 21.45 9.10 -36.73
CA ILE A 116 20.51 8.44 -35.80
C ILE A 116 19.24 9.26 -35.57
N ARG A 117 19.03 10.34 -36.34
CA ARG A 117 17.87 11.22 -36.18
C ARG A 117 16.55 10.47 -36.34
N LEU A 118 16.43 9.63 -37.37
CA LEU A 118 15.22 8.84 -37.61
C LEU A 118 14.97 7.88 -36.44
N LEU A 119 16.01 7.16 -36.00
CA LEU A 119 15.93 6.28 -34.83
C LEU A 119 15.48 7.05 -33.58
N ALA A 120 16.04 8.24 -33.34
CA ALA A 120 15.66 9.09 -32.21
C ALA A 120 14.19 9.54 -32.29
N ILE A 121 13.67 9.86 -33.49
CA ILE A 121 12.25 10.20 -33.69
C ILE A 121 11.37 8.98 -33.39
N VAL A 122 11.70 7.82 -33.97
CA VAL A 122 10.92 6.59 -33.80
C VAL A 122 10.92 6.13 -32.34
N VAL A 123 12.09 6.06 -31.70
CA VAL A 123 12.23 5.66 -30.30
C VAL A 123 11.56 6.68 -29.37
N GLY A 124 11.81 7.98 -29.56
CA GLY A 124 11.20 9.01 -28.72
C GLY A 124 9.68 9.05 -28.86
N GLY A 125 9.16 9.00 -30.09
CA GLY A 125 7.74 8.91 -30.36
C GLY A 125 7.11 7.64 -29.79
N GLY A 126 7.78 6.49 -29.95
CA GLY A 126 7.34 5.21 -29.38
C GLY A 126 7.28 5.22 -27.85
N LEU A 127 8.28 5.82 -27.18
CA LEU A 127 8.29 5.95 -25.72
C LEU A 127 7.20 6.91 -25.21
N ILE A 128 6.91 8.00 -25.93
CA ILE A 128 5.78 8.88 -25.62
C ILE A 128 4.44 8.14 -25.81
N ALA A 129 4.28 7.44 -26.92
CA ALA A 129 3.09 6.64 -27.21
C ALA A 129 2.89 5.55 -26.14
N TYR A 130 3.96 4.88 -25.71
CA TYR A 130 3.92 3.93 -24.60
C TYR A 130 3.43 4.58 -23.30
N ASN A 131 4.00 5.73 -22.90
CA ASN A 131 3.55 6.47 -21.71
C ASN A 131 2.07 6.88 -21.82
N PHE A 132 1.62 7.26 -23.01
CA PHE A 132 0.22 7.58 -23.27
C PHE A 132 -0.70 6.36 -23.12
N VAL A 133 -0.32 5.20 -23.66
CA VAL A 133 -1.07 3.93 -23.49
C VAL A 133 -1.14 3.52 -22.02
N VAL A 134 -0.03 3.64 -21.28
CA VAL A 134 0.02 3.35 -19.85
C VAL A 134 -0.90 4.29 -19.07
N SER A 135 -0.81 5.60 -19.32
CA SER A 135 -1.62 6.61 -18.64
C SER A 135 -3.12 6.42 -18.92
N THR A 136 -3.49 6.12 -20.17
CA THR A 136 -4.88 5.84 -20.55
C THR A 136 -5.39 4.53 -19.96
N THR A 137 -4.51 3.54 -19.72
CA THR A 137 -4.87 2.32 -19.00
C THR A 137 -5.24 2.62 -17.54
N TYR A 138 -4.45 3.44 -16.85
CA TYR A 138 -4.79 3.87 -15.48
C TYR A 138 -6.05 4.73 -15.44
N LEU A 139 -6.25 5.63 -16.39
CA LEU A 139 -7.46 6.44 -16.49
C LEU A 139 -8.71 5.57 -16.69
N ARG A 140 -8.61 4.51 -17.51
CA ARG A 140 -9.69 3.53 -17.70
C ARG A 140 -9.94 2.68 -16.45
N GLN A 141 -8.91 2.34 -15.70
CA GLN A 141 -9.06 1.59 -14.44
C GLN A 141 -9.71 2.41 -13.34
N ALA A 142 -9.42 3.71 -13.28
CA ALA A 142 -10.05 4.63 -12.33
C ALA A 142 -11.48 5.04 -12.72
N ASP A 143 -11.87 4.76 -13.96
CA ASP A 143 -13.17 5.08 -14.58
C ASP A 143 -13.87 6.31 -13.97
N PRO A 144 -13.24 7.51 -14.03
CA PRO A 144 -13.73 8.66 -13.27
C PRO A 144 -14.93 9.34 -13.95
N TRP A 145 -15.23 9.01 -15.20
CA TRP A 145 -16.20 9.75 -16.01
C TRP A 145 -17.63 9.68 -15.48
N PRO A 146 -18.18 8.51 -15.06
CA PRO A 146 -19.51 8.46 -14.48
C PRO A 146 -19.65 9.38 -13.25
N PHE A 147 -18.63 9.41 -12.39
CA PHE A 147 -18.59 10.30 -11.23
C PHE A 147 -18.45 11.78 -11.63
N LEU A 148 -17.52 12.11 -12.52
CA LEU A 148 -17.28 13.50 -12.97
C LEU A 148 -18.46 14.10 -13.73
N LEU A 149 -19.23 13.27 -14.44
CA LEU A 149 -20.43 13.67 -15.17
C LEU A 149 -21.68 13.69 -14.28
N GLY A 150 -21.57 13.33 -12.99
CA GLY A 150 -22.69 13.30 -12.04
C GLY A 150 -23.67 12.15 -12.26
N VAL A 151 -23.31 11.13 -13.02
CA VAL A 151 -24.12 9.92 -13.24
C VAL A 151 -23.99 8.94 -12.09
N GLN A 152 -22.82 8.90 -11.45
CA GLN A 152 -22.51 8.05 -10.30
C GLN A 152 -22.31 8.93 -9.07
N ASP A 153 -22.87 8.51 -7.93
CA ASP A 153 -22.65 9.21 -6.67
C ASP A 153 -21.26 8.90 -6.08
N ARG A 154 -20.89 9.65 -5.04
CA ARG A 154 -19.60 9.47 -4.37
C ARG A 154 -19.47 8.08 -3.74
N GLU A 155 -20.54 7.57 -3.18
CA GLU A 155 -20.51 6.36 -2.38
C GLU A 155 -20.32 5.12 -3.25
N ASP A 156 -21.08 5.03 -4.34
CA ASP A 156 -20.97 4.02 -5.38
C ASP A 156 -19.57 4.04 -6.02
N TYR A 157 -19.04 5.23 -6.30
CA TYR A 157 -17.68 5.37 -6.82
C TYR A 157 -16.64 4.82 -5.84
N LEU A 158 -16.78 5.10 -4.54
CA LEU A 158 -15.88 4.57 -3.52
C LEU A 158 -16.04 3.05 -3.34
N LEU A 159 -17.26 2.51 -3.37
CA LEU A 159 -17.50 1.06 -3.28
C LEU A 159 -16.90 0.31 -4.47
N GLN A 160 -16.95 0.89 -5.67
CA GLN A 160 -16.33 0.33 -6.88
C GLN A 160 -14.80 0.30 -6.80
N HIS A 161 -14.17 1.37 -6.31
CA HIS A 161 -12.72 1.55 -6.42
C HIS A 161 -11.94 1.24 -5.14
N LEU A 162 -12.60 1.24 -3.99
CA LEU A 162 -11.98 0.97 -2.69
C LEU A 162 -12.68 -0.22 -2.03
N PRO A 163 -12.18 -1.46 -2.28
CA PRO A 163 -12.79 -2.66 -1.72
C PRO A 163 -12.92 -2.68 -0.19
N ASP A 164 -12.10 -1.90 0.52
CA ASP A 164 -12.20 -1.81 1.98
C ASP A 164 -13.28 -0.82 2.44
N TYR A 165 -13.71 0.12 1.58
CA TYR A 165 -14.70 1.15 1.94
C TYR A 165 -16.02 0.58 2.45
N ARG A 166 -16.47 -0.56 1.92
CA ARG A 166 -17.64 -1.29 2.43
C ARG A 166 -17.58 -1.61 3.93
N TYR A 167 -16.39 -1.86 4.47
CA TYR A 167 -16.21 -2.16 5.89
C TYR A 167 -16.30 -0.89 6.73
N MET A 168 -15.71 0.21 6.25
CA MET A 168 -15.85 1.52 6.89
C MET A 168 -17.31 1.96 6.89
N LYS A 169 -18.01 1.83 5.75
CA LYS A 169 -19.45 2.10 5.64
C LYS A 169 -20.25 1.27 6.63
N PHE A 170 -20.07 -0.05 6.63
CA PHE A 170 -20.74 -0.94 7.59
C PHE A 170 -20.49 -0.47 9.03
N MET A 171 -19.25 -0.10 9.34
CA MET A 171 -18.91 0.34 10.68
C MET A 171 -19.56 1.66 11.07
N ASN A 172 -19.59 2.63 10.17
CA ASN A 172 -20.21 3.93 10.40
C ASN A 172 -21.73 3.82 10.58
N GLU A 173 -22.37 2.84 9.95
CA GLU A 173 -23.82 2.60 10.04
C GLU A 173 -24.23 1.75 11.24
N ARG A 174 -23.39 0.80 11.66
CA ARG A 174 -23.77 -0.25 12.62
C ARG A 174 -23.17 -0.10 14.01
N LEU A 175 -22.01 0.55 14.14
CA LEU A 175 -21.37 0.68 15.45
C LEU A 175 -21.94 1.88 16.22
N PRO A 176 -22.02 1.78 17.56
CA PRO A 176 -22.34 2.92 18.42
C PRO A 176 -21.43 4.14 18.15
N PRO A 177 -21.91 5.38 18.36
CA PRO A 177 -21.10 6.59 18.16
C PRO A 177 -19.85 6.67 19.03
N ASP A 178 -19.87 6.06 20.21
CA ASP A 178 -18.77 5.98 21.18
C ASP A 178 -17.85 4.77 20.97
N ALA A 179 -18.05 4.01 19.89
CA ALA A 179 -17.22 2.86 19.58
C ALA A 179 -15.79 3.28 19.23
N THR A 180 -14.82 2.72 19.96
CA THR A 180 -13.40 2.72 19.56
C THR A 180 -13.05 1.39 18.86
N VAL A 181 -12.60 1.47 17.61
CA VAL A 181 -12.24 0.33 16.75
C VAL A 181 -10.73 0.13 16.70
N MET A 182 -10.25 -1.09 16.94
CA MET A 182 -8.87 -1.46 16.63
C MET A 182 -8.78 -2.07 15.23
N LEU A 183 -8.00 -1.44 14.34
CA LEU A 183 -7.66 -1.95 13.02
C LEU A 183 -6.44 -2.87 13.12
N ILE A 184 -6.67 -4.17 12.99
CA ILE A 184 -5.67 -5.23 13.03
C ILE A 184 -5.29 -5.60 11.59
N HIS A 185 -3.98 -5.57 11.29
CA HIS A 185 -3.43 -5.76 9.93
C HIS A 185 -3.98 -4.78 8.87
N SER A 186 -4.50 -3.62 9.30
CA SER A 186 -4.95 -2.56 8.42
C SER A 186 -4.62 -1.19 9.01
N ASN A 187 -4.25 -0.25 8.16
CA ASN A 187 -4.05 1.16 8.50
C ASN A 187 -5.03 2.08 7.74
N ARG A 188 -6.12 1.51 7.19
CA ARG A 188 -7.05 2.21 6.29
C ARG A 188 -8.26 2.77 7.04
N GLY A 189 -8.03 3.67 7.98
CA GLY A 189 -9.10 4.34 8.74
C GLY A 189 -9.70 5.59 8.09
N TYR A 190 -9.27 5.98 6.88
CA TYR A 190 -9.58 7.29 6.28
C TYR A 190 -11.08 7.62 6.14
N TYR A 191 -11.95 6.61 6.00
CA TYR A 191 -13.40 6.78 5.89
C TYR A 191 -14.16 6.24 7.11
N LEU A 192 -13.47 5.94 8.20
CA LEU A 192 -14.08 5.45 9.43
C LEU A 192 -14.46 6.64 10.30
N ASP A 193 -15.76 6.85 10.50
CA ASP A 193 -16.34 7.93 11.30
C ASP A 193 -16.52 7.49 12.76
N ARG A 194 -15.56 6.72 13.27
CA ARG A 194 -15.49 6.24 14.66
C ARG A 194 -14.08 6.42 15.16
N ASP A 195 -13.91 6.55 16.46
CA ASP A 195 -12.57 6.54 17.05
C ASP A 195 -11.89 5.22 16.67
N TYR A 196 -10.65 5.30 16.21
CA TYR A 196 -9.92 4.10 15.86
C TYR A 196 -8.45 4.18 16.24
N ARG A 197 -7.90 3.01 16.53
CA ARG A 197 -6.47 2.78 16.67
C ARG A 197 -6.07 1.78 15.60
N TYR A 198 -4.90 1.96 15.02
CA TYR A 198 -4.37 1.00 14.06
C TYR A 198 -3.03 0.48 14.58
N ASP A 199 -2.80 -0.80 14.34
CA ASP A 199 -1.50 -1.40 14.62
C ASP A 199 -0.47 -0.97 13.58
N ALA A 200 0.81 -1.26 13.81
CA ALA A 200 1.78 -1.21 12.72
C ALA A 200 1.22 -2.05 11.55
N LYS A 201 1.15 -1.45 10.35
CA LYS A 201 0.56 -2.09 9.15
C LYS A 201 1.16 -3.48 8.91
N PHE A 202 2.42 -3.66 9.30
CA PHE A 202 3.13 -4.93 9.26
C PHE A 202 3.34 -5.46 10.68
N GLY A 203 3.00 -6.73 10.88
CA GLY A 203 3.40 -7.48 12.05
C GLY A 203 2.45 -7.44 13.24
N GLY A 204 1.20 -6.95 13.11
CA GLY A 204 0.11 -7.18 14.08
C GLY A 204 0.52 -7.06 15.55
N TYR A 205 1.38 -6.09 15.86
CA TYR A 205 2.18 -6.06 17.08
C TYR A 205 1.30 -6.10 18.33
N THR A 206 0.24 -5.31 18.35
CA THR A 206 -0.70 -5.21 19.48
C THR A 206 -1.43 -6.54 19.68
N LEU A 207 -1.95 -7.16 18.61
CA LEU A 207 -2.61 -8.47 18.72
C LEU A 207 -1.63 -9.54 19.22
N LYS A 208 -0.43 -9.62 18.63
CA LYS A 208 0.57 -10.61 19.02
C LYS A 208 1.10 -10.39 20.43
N ARG A 209 1.29 -9.13 20.85
CA ARG A 209 1.69 -8.78 22.21
C ARG A 209 0.62 -9.23 23.21
N ILE A 210 -0.65 -8.87 22.97
CA ILE A 210 -1.77 -9.29 23.82
C ILE A 210 -1.86 -10.82 23.86
N LEU A 211 -1.74 -11.51 22.71
CA LEU A 211 -1.77 -12.96 22.64
C LEU A 211 -0.61 -13.61 23.43
N ARG A 212 0.59 -13.04 23.35
CA ARG A 212 1.78 -13.52 24.08
C ARG A 212 1.62 -13.36 25.59
N GLU A 213 1.06 -12.25 26.04
CA GLU A 213 0.84 -11.92 27.45
C GLU A 213 -0.36 -12.68 28.06
N SER A 214 -1.36 -13.02 27.24
CA SER A 214 -2.60 -13.67 27.70
C SER A 214 -2.45 -15.18 27.91
N ARG A 215 -3.06 -15.69 28.96
CA ARG A 215 -3.20 -17.13 29.27
C ARG A 215 -4.58 -17.68 28.89
N SER A 216 -5.52 -16.80 28.54
CA SER A 216 -6.87 -17.19 28.12
C SER A 216 -7.49 -16.16 27.17
N ALA A 217 -8.59 -16.56 26.51
CA ALA A 217 -9.33 -15.68 25.61
C ALA A 217 -10.00 -14.51 26.37
N ALA A 218 -10.49 -14.74 27.57
CA ALA A 218 -11.02 -13.70 28.46
C ALA A 218 -9.96 -12.67 28.87
N GLU A 219 -8.70 -13.09 29.05
CA GLU A 219 -7.59 -12.16 29.31
C GLU A 219 -7.29 -11.28 28.10
N MET A 220 -7.37 -11.82 26.87
CA MET A 220 -7.26 -11.00 25.66
C MET A 220 -8.33 -9.92 25.61
N THR A 221 -9.60 -10.29 25.88
CA THR A 221 -10.71 -9.35 25.98
C THR A 221 -10.44 -8.25 27.01
N ARG A 222 -9.92 -8.61 28.19
CA ARG A 222 -9.54 -7.64 29.23
C ARG A 222 -8.48 -6.67 28.74
N HIS A 223 -7.42 -7.15 28.09
CA HIS A 223 -6.34 -6.30 27.58
C HIS A 223 -6.80 -5.34 26.48
N PHE A 224 -7.65 -5.78 25.54
CA PHE A 224 -8.23 -4.86 24.55
C PHE A 224 -9.09 -3.79 25.24
N ARG A 225 -9.87 -4.16 26.25
CA ARG A 225 -10.69 -3.21 27.02
C ARG A 225 -9.86 -2.22 27.83
N GLU A 226 -8.73 -2.65 28.41
CA GLU A 226 -7.76 -1.77 29.10
C GLU A 226 -7.16 -0.72 28.14
N LEU A 227 -7.06 -1.04 26.85
CA LEU A 227 -6.66 -0.09 25.82
C LEU A 227 -7.80 0.85 25.40
N GLY A 228 -9.01 0.72 25.96
CA GLY A 228 -10.19 1.48 25.56
C GLY A 228 -10.78 1.02 24.22
N ILE A 229 -10.44 -0.18 23.75
CA ILE A 229 -11.01 -0.74 22.53
C ILE A 229 -12.36 -1.38 22.85
N SER A 230 -13.33 -1.18 21.95
CA SER A 230 -14.68 -1.77 22.04
C SER A 230 -14.96 -2.74 20.89
N HIS A 231 -14.38 -2.49 19.72
CA HIS A 231 -14.59 -3.26 18.50
C HIS A 231 -13.27 -3.55 17.80
N LEU A 232 -13.23 -4.64 17.03
CA LEU A 232 -12.08 -5.05 16.23
C LEU A 232 -12.48 -5.12 14.76
N TYR A 233 -11.63 -4.54 13.90
CA TYR A 233 -11.58 -4.83 12.48
C TYR A 233 -10.31 -5.64 12.22
N ILE A 234 -10.43 -6.79 11.56
CA ILE A 234 -9.31 -7.71 11.33
C ILE A 234 -9.22 -8.03 9.84
N ASP A 235 -8.11 -7.65 9.18
CA ASP A 235 -7.76 -8.19 7.87
C ASP A 235 -7.30 -9.64 8.03
N LEU A 236 -8.14 -10.57 7.59
CA LEU A 236 -7.94 -12.00 7.78
C LEU A 236 -6.76 -12.53 6.96
N ARG A 237 -6.50 -11.96 5.78
CA ARG A 237 -5.37 -12.35 4.94
C ARG A 237 -4.06 -11.90 5.57
N GLY A 238 -4.02 -10.65 6.05
CA GLY A 238 -2.87 -10.11 6.77
C GLY A 238 -2.55 -10.92 8.02
N LEU A 239 -3.58 -11.28 8.79
CA LEU A 239 -3.46 -12.12 9.98
C LEU A 239 -2.90 -13.51 9.65
N GLN A 240 -3.43 -14.16 8.62
CA GLN A 240 -2.99 -15.50 8.22
C GLN A 240 -1.52 -15.52 7.78
N ILE A 241 -1.11 -14.54 6.98
CA ILE A 241 0.28 -14.43 6.50
C ILE A 241 1.23 -14.16 7.66
N ASP A 242 0.90 -13.21 8.54
CA ASP A 242 1.77 -12.86 9.66
C ASP A 242 1.92 -14.01 10.65
N LEU A 243 0.82 -14.64 11.07
CA LEU A 243 0.89 -15.79 11.99
C LEU A 243 1.52 -17.01 11.34
N GLY A 244 1.37 -17.23 10.03
CA GLY A 244 2.03 -18.32 9.32
C GLY A 244 3.57 -18.21 9.33
N ALA A 245 4.09 -16.98 9.36
CA ALA A 245 5.53 -16.70 9.41
C ALA A 245 6.07 -16.57 10.85
N ASP A 246 5.24 -16.12 11.80
CA ASP A 246 5.64 -15.87 13.19
C ASP A 246 5.73 -17.17 14.02
N PRO A 247 6.75 -17.33 14.89
CA PRO A 247 6.81 -18.47 15.82
C PRO A 247 5.55 -18.64 16.67
N LEU A 248 4.83 -17.56 16.96
CA LEU A 248 3.58 -17.58 17.73
C LEU A 248 2.48 -18.39 17.01
N GLY A 249 2.48 -18.43 15.67
CA GLY A 249 1.54 -19.26 14.93
C GLY A 249 1.83 -20.76 14.98
N LYS A 250 3.03 -21.15 15.42
CA LYS A 250 3.42 -22.55 15.64
C LYS A 250 3.14 -23.01 17.09
N ASP A 251 2.83 -22.08 17.98
CA ASP A 251 2.47 -22.38 19.37
C ASP A 251 0.99 -22.83 19.45
N ARG A 252 0.79 -24.12 19.72
CA ARG A 252 -0.55 -24.71 19.77
C ARG A 252 -1.42 -24.12 20.87
N GLU A 253 -0.84 -23.79 22.03
CA GLU A 253 -1.59 -23.23 23.16
C GLU A 253 -2.08 -21.83 22.81
N LYS A 254 -1.18 -20.99 22.28
CA LYS A 254 -1.52 -19.63 21.86
C LYS A 254 -2.51 -19.62 20.72
N MET A 255 -2.38 -20.52 19.75
CA MET A 255 -3.35 -20.61 18.66
C MET A 255 -4.74 -21.06 19.13
N LEU A 256 -4.83 -21.93 20.14
CA LEU A 256 -6.12 -22.29 20.76
C LEU A 256 -6.74 -21.10 21.51
N ILE A 257 -5.93 -20.31 22.22
CA ILE A 257 -6.39 -19.08 22.89
C ILE A 257 -6.93 -18.10 21.84
N LEU A 258 -6.19 -17.85 20.76
CA LEU A 258 -6.62 -16.95 19.70
C LEU A 258 -7.90 -17.45 19.01
N GLN A 259 -8.01 -18.74 18.69
CA GLN A 259 -9.23 -19.31 18.11
C GLN A 259 -10.45 -19.15 19.04
N ARG A 260 -10.28 -19.41 20.33
CA ARG A 260 -11.36 -19.18 21.30
C ARG A 260 -11.74 -17.71 21.38
N PHE A 261 -10.75 -16.81 21.39
CA PHE A 261 -11.01 -15.38 21.36
C PHE A 261 -11.82 -14.97 20.12
N LEU A 262 -11.34 -15.33 18.92
CA LEU A 262 -11.97 -14.92 17.67
C LEU A 262 -13.37 -15.50 17.44
N PHE A 263 -13.64 -16.73 17.89
CA PHE A 263 -14.87 -17.45 17.55
C PHE A 263 -15.82 -17.72 18.73
N ARG A 264 -15.41 -17.48 19.98
CA ARG A 264 -16.24 -17.76 21.17
C ARG A 264 -16.43 -16.57 22.10
N GLU A 265 -15.46 -15.67 22.19
CA GLU A 265 -15.56 -14.48 23.06
C GLU A 265 -16.14 -13.27 22.32
N LEU A 266 -15.75 -13.07 21.06
CA LEU A 266 -16.18 -11.93 20.26
C LEU A 266 -17.60 -12.10 19.73
N GLU A 267 -18.36 -11.01 19.74
CA GLU A 267 -19.63 -10.92 19.01
C GLU A 267 -19.35 -10.52 17.56
N ILE A 268 -19.45 -11.47 16.64
CA ILE A 268 -19.17 -11.25 15.21
C ILE A 268 -20.32 -10.46 14.59
N LEU A 269 -20.03 -9.24 14.12
CA LEU A 269 -20.99 -8.35 13.46
C LEU A 269 -20.98 -8.53 11.94
N LEU A 270 -19.79 -8.76 11.37
CA LEU A 270 -19.59 -9.04 9.95
C LEU A 270 -18.36 -9.92 9.77
N GLN A 271 -18.46 -10.95 8.94
CA GLN A 271 -17.32 -11.74 8.53
C GLN A 271 -17.46 -12.16 7.07
N ASP A 272 -16.41 -11.96 6.29
CA ASP A 272 -16.29 -12.49 4.93
C ASP A 272 -14.88 -13.06 4.69
N GLY A 273 -14.56 -13.42 3.44
CA GLY A 273 -13.26 -14.01 3.09
C GLY A 273 -12.06 -13.06 3.21
N ARG A 274 -12.26 -11.77 3.51
CA ARG A 274 -11.22 -10.74 3.55
C ARG A 274 -11.11 -10.08 4.93
N ALA A 275 -12.23 -9.79 5.60
CA ALA A 275 -12.22 -9.11 6.89
C ALA A 275 -13.24 -9.68 7.88
N MET A 276 -12.95 -9.46 9.17
CA MET A 276 -13.86 -9.71 10.28
C MET A 276 -14.03 -8.44 11.11
N ILE A 277 -15.27 -8.10 11.41
CA ILE A 277 -15.67 -7.00 12.30
C ILE A 277 -16.42 -7.62 13.47
N ALA A 278 -15.95 -7.35 14.69
CA ALA A 278 -16.54 -7.93 15.88
C ALA A 278 -16.50 -6.97 17.07
N ALA A 279 -17.47 -7.09 17.96
CA ALA A 279 -17.51 -6.37 19.23
C ALA A 279 -16.90 -7.21 20.36
N LEU A 280 -16.26 -6.55 21.32
CA LEU A 280 -15.92 -7.18 22.59
C LEU A 280 -17.22 -7.41 23.40
N PRO A 281 -17.32 -8.50 24.15
CA PRO A 281 -18.51 -8.76 24.96
C PRO A 281 -18.71 -7.64 26.00
N PRO A 282 -19.95 -7.36 26.42
CA PRO A 282 -20.23 -6.40 27.47
C PRO A 282 -19.49 -6.76 28.75
N LYS A 283 -19.13 -5.75 29.55
CA LYS A 283 -18.49 -5.98 30.85
C LYS A 283 -19.50 -6.73 31.71
N GLU A 284 -19.15 -7.94 32.18
CA GLU A 284 -19.97 -8.62 33.18
C GLU A 284 -20.11 -7.68 34.39
N GLU A 285 -21.28 -7.07 34.55
CA GLU A 285 -21.66 -6.47 35.82
C GLU A 285 -21.70 -7.62 36.80
N LYS A 286 -20.81 -7.59 37.80
CA LYS A 286 -20.89 -8.49 38.94
C LYS A 286 -22.33 -8.44 39.44
N ARG A 287 -23.10 -9.49 39.21
CA ARG A 287 -24.33 -9.75 39.97
C ARG A 287 -23.89 -9.84 41.42
N HIS A 288 -23.94 -8.72 42.14
CA HIS A 288 -24.04 -8.75 43.59
C HIS A 288 -25.38 -9.41 43.88
N GLY A 289 -25.36 -10.74 43.95
CA GLY A 289 -26.40 -11.50 44.60
C GLY A 289 -26.47 -11.00 46.03
N THR A 290 -27.47 -10.16 46.29
CA THR A 290 -28.06 -9.97 47.60
C THR A 290 -28.34 -11.35 48.17
N ALA A 291 -27.51 -11.78 49.12
CA ALA A 291 -27.92 -12.73 50.13
C ALA A 291 -28.99 -12.03 50.98
N GLY A 292 -30.20 -12.55 50.90
CA GLY A 292 -31.33 -12.25 51.78
C GLY A 292 -32.05 -13.56 52.04
#